data_AF-A0A258R0A6-F1
#
_entry.id   AF-A0A258R0A6-F1
#
_cell.length_a   1.000
_cell.length_b   1.000
_cell.length_c   1.000
_cell.angle_alpha   90.00
_cell.angle_beta   90.00
_cell.angle_gamma   90.00
#
_symmetry.space_group_name_H-M   'P 1'
#
loop_
_entity.id
_entity.type
_entity.pdbx_description
1 polymer ?
#
loop_
_entity_poly.entity_id
_entity_poly.type
_entity_poly.pdbx_seq_one_letter_code
_entity_poly.pdbx_strand_id
1 'polypeptide(L)'
;MGFRGLAANPRLSRPGARGLSAGALFDALRLADIHQNLARNIVSLRQSQDLFDDLSPNPQDWNVAIRHELATRPKPYTSDSPAINRPFEEAIWIEAVAYPFQPPNWSTSRFSDGSFGIWYGADSIETTVHETAWHWRNGLLADAGFDREGVRIERKVVWVRGDAALVDFRPEIKRMPELVHPTSYAATQPIGKRLHREGFPGLVSRSARCDGHIFGILNPGVLSNPVQACWLSYRLESGRVAVEKETGVDWLEA
;
A
#
# COMPACT_ATOMS: atom_id res chain seq x y z
N MET A 1 30.79 -51.46 24.74
CA MET A 1 31.63 -50.84 25.79
C MET A 1 32.70 -50.03 25.09
N GLY A 2 32.87 -48.71 25.13
CA GLY A 2 32.25 -47.60 25.84
C GLY A 2 33.24 -46.43 25.64
N PHE A 3 32.95 -45.51 24.72
CA PHE A 3 33.80 -44.35 24.38
C PHE A 3 33.77 -43.31 25.52
N ARG A 4 34.93 -42.88 26.01
CA ARG A 4 35.15 -41.61 26.76
C ARG A 4 35.83 -40.65 25.77
N GLY A 5 35.47 -39.41 25.52
CA GLY A 5 34.72 -38.40 26.28
C GLY A 5 35.51 -37.09 26.15
N LEU A 6 35.35 -36.38 25.03
CA LEU A 6 35.93 -35.06 24.76
C LEU A 6 35.18 -33.99 25.57
N ALA A 7 35.88 -33.33 26.49
CA ALA A 7 35.35 -32.17 27.20
C ALA A 7 35.54 -30.90 26.35
N ALA A 8 34.48 -30.45 25.70
CA ALA A 8 34.40 -29.12 25.10
C ALA A 8 33.58 -28.21 26.02
N ASN A 9 34.22 -27.13 26.47
CA ASN A 9 33.65 -26.08 27.31
C ASN A 9 32.59 -25.28 26.53
N PRO A 10 31.30 -25.26 26.92
CA PRO A 10 30.33 -24.41 26.25
C PRO A 10 30.49 -22.97 26.77
N ARG A 11 30.91 -22.07 25.88
CA ARG A 11 30.80 -20.62 26.09
C ARG A 11 29.32 -20.29 26.30
N LEU A 12 29.00 -19.73 27.47
CA LEU A 12 27.68 -19.19 27.78
C LEU A 12 27.34 -18.07 26.79
N SER A 13 26.41 -18.34 25.88
CA SER A 13 25.79 -17.34 25.03
C SER A 13 25.01 -16.37 25.90
N ARG A 14 25.32 -15.07 25.79
CA ARG A 14 24.53 -13.98 26.38
C ARG A 14 23.09 -14.08 25.85
N PRO A 15 22.05 -13.83 26.67
CA PRO A 15 20.69 -13.77 26.16
C PRO A 15 20.57 -12.53 25.26
N GLY A 16 20.46 -12.77 23.95
CA GLY A 16 20.03 -11.75 22.99
C GLY A 16 18.63 -11.27 23.37
N ALA A 17 18.39 -9.97 23.18
CA ALA A 17 17.07 -9.37 23.32
C ALA A 17 16.05 -10.21 22.55
N ARG A 18 15.12 -10.85 23.27
CA ARG A 18 13.98 -11.51 22.63
C ARG A 18 13.17 -10.38 21.98
N GLY A 19 13.33 -10.22 20.66
CA GLY A 19 12.44 -9.41 19.86
C GLY A 19 11.01 -9.84 20.17
N LEU A 20 10.15 -8.88 20.48
CA LEU A 20 8.76 -9.18 20.80
C LEU A 20 8.12 -9.87 19.60
N SER A 21 7.55 -11.06 19.86
CA SER A 21 6.89 -11.84 18.83
C SER A 21 5.59 -11.16 18.41
N ALA A 22 5.15 -11.43 17.18
CA ALA A 22 3.82 -11.03 16.72
C ALA A 22 2.71 -11.51 17.68
N GLY A 23 2.91 -12.60 18.44
CA GLY A 23 1.96 -13.03 19.48
C GLY A 23 1.78 -11.98 20.57
N ALA A 24 2.88 -11.47 21.13
CA ALA A 24 2.88 -10.48 22.21
C ALA A 24 2.34 -9.10 21.81
N LEU A 25 2.17 -8.84 20.51
CA LEU A 25 1.50 -7.63 20.01
C LEU A 25 -0.02 -7.68 20.22
N PHE A 26 -0.63 -8.86 20.03
CA PHE A 26 -2.07 -9.04 20.10
C PHE A 26 -2.58 -9.28 21.54
N ASP A 27 -1.69 -9.63 22.47
CA ASP A 27 -2.05 -9.79 23.90
C ASP A 27 -2.47 -8.46 24.56
N ALA A 28 -2.10 -7.32 23.97
CA ALA A 28 -2.42 -5.97 24.43
C ALA A 28 -3.11 -5.14 23.33
N LEU A 29 -3.99 -5.78 22.55
CA LEU A 29 -4.65 -5.14 21.41
C LEU A 29 -5.48 -3.93 21.86
N ARG A 30 -5.18 -2.77 21.28
CA ARG A 30 -5.97 -1.55 21.44
C ARG A 30 -6.76 -1.30 20.18
N LEU A 31 -7.95 -0.74 20.35
CA LEU A 31 -8.79 -0.32 19.23
C LEU A 31 -8.82 1.21 19.16
N ALA A 32 -8.71 1.73 17.94
CA ALA A 32 -9.02 3.11 17.61
C ALA A 32 -10.36 3.14 16.89
N ASP A 33 -11.36 3.74 17.52
CA ASP A 33 -12.65 4.01 16.89
C ASP A 33 -12.51 5.24 15.99
N ILE A 34 -12.75 5.08 14.69
CA ILE A 34 -12.58 6.13 13.70
C ILE A 34 -13.91 6.47 13.03
N HIS A 35 -14.12 7.77 12.83
CA HIS A 35 -15.29 8.35 12.18
C HIS A 35 -14.85 9.56 11.35
N GLN A 36 -13.95 9.33 10.39
CA GLN A 36 -13.22 10.41 9.71
C GLN A 36 -12.98 10.13 8.23
N ASN A 37 -12.63 11.18 7.49
CA ASN A 37 -12.20 11.04 6.10
C ASN A 37 -10.71 10.67 6.07
N LEU A 38 -10.38 9.68 5.24
CA LEU A 38 -9.05 9.18 4.99
C LEU A 38 -8.62 9.60 3.58
N ALA A 39 -7.44 10.21 3.45
CA ALA A 39 -6.88 10.56 2.16
C ALA A 39 -6.32 9.32 1.48
N ARG A 40 -6.72 9.05 0.24
CA ARG A 40 -6.14 8.01 -0.60
C ARG A 40 -5.59 8.61 -1.88
N ASN A 41 -4.35 8.29 -2.21
CA ASN A 41 -3.60 8.88 -3.31
C ASN A 41 -3.19 7.82 -4.32
N ILE A 42 -3.86 7.82 -5.47
CA ILE A 42 -3.74 6.80 -6.52
C ILE A 42 -3.14 7.40 -7.78
N VAL A 43 -2.42 6.57 -8.55
CA VAL A 43 -2.00 6.93 -9.91
C VAL A 43 -3.24 7.11 -10.77
N SER A 44 -3.32 8.22 -11.49
CA SER A 44 -4.46 8.54 -12.35
C SER A 44 -4.08 9.68 -13.29
N LEU A 45 -4.63 9.68 -14.51
CA LEU A 45 -4.44 10.76 -15.48
C LEU A 45 -5.43 11.91 -15.23
N ARG A 46 -4.94 13.15 -15.26
CA ARG A 46 -5.76 14.36 -15.07
C ARG A 46 -6.70 14.60 -16.25
N GLN A 47 -6.21 14.32 -17.46
CA GLN A 47 -7.00 14.38 -18.68
C GLN A 47 -7.20 12.95 -19.21
N SER A 48 -8.44 12.62 -19.53
CA SER A 48 -8.74 11.34 -20.18
C SER A 48 -8.07 11.32 -21.56
N GLN A 49 -7.60 10.14 -21.95
CA GLN A 49 -7.04 9.90 -23.28
C GLN A 49 -7.88 8.86 -24.00
N ASP A 50 -7.92 8.95 -25.33
CA ASP A 50 -8.55 7.94 -26.18
C ASP A 50 -7.54 6.81 -26.41
N LEU A 51 -7.72 5.69 -25.69
CA LEU A 51 -6.72 4.60 -25.65
C LEU A 51 -6.50 3.85 -26.98
N PHE A 52 -7.28 4.16 -28.02
CA PHE A 52 -7.30 3.44 -29.29
C PHE A 52 -7.08 4.36 -30.50
N ASP A 53 -6.74 5.62 -30.27
CA ASP A 53 -6.52 6.62 -31.31
C ASP A 53 -5.28 6.35 -32.18
N ASP A 54 -4.31 5.61 -31.63
CA ASP A 54 -3.12 5.11 -32.32
C ASP A 54 -3.40 3.88 -33.21
N LEU A 55 -4.47 3.12 -32.93
CA LEU A 55 -4.84 1.92 -33.68
C LEU A 55 -5.75 2.20 -34.88
N SER A 56 -6.59 3.24 -34.82
CA SER A 56 -7.47 3.63 -35.93
C SER A 56 -7.77 5.13 -35.91
N PRO A 57 -7.86 5.81 -37.06
CA PRO A 57 -8.30 7.20 -37.12
C PRO A 57 -9.84 7.38 -36.99
N ASN A 58 -10.62 6.29 -36.94
CA ASN A 58 -12.08 6.34 -36.89
C ASN A 58 -12.61 6.18 -35.44
N PRO A 59 -13.29 7.19 -34.87
CA PRO A 59 -13.84 7.12 -33.51
C PRO A 59 -14.85 5.99 -33.28
N GLN A 60 -15.48 5.46 -34.33
CA GLN A 60 -16.38 4.30 -34.19
C GLN A 60 -15.62 3.03 -33.83
N ASP A 61 -14.39 2.86 -34.32
CA ASP A 61 -13.56 1.70 -34.04
C ASP A 61 -13.13 1.70 -32.57
N TRP A 62 -12.83 2.88 -32.01
CA TRP A 62 -12.52 3.05 -30.59
C TRP A 62 -13.70 2.58 -29.72
N ASN A 63 -14.93 2.98 -30.06
CA ASN A 63 -16.12 2.56 -29.34
C ASN A 63 -16.37 1.04 -29.39
N VAL A 64 -15.96 0.37 -30.47
CA VAL A 64 -15.99 -1.10 -30.56
C VAL A 64 -14.95 -1.70 -29.61
N ALA A 65 -13.72 -1.20 -29.65
CA ALA A 65 -12.63 -1.67 -28.80
C ALA A 65 -12.92 -1.48 -27.30
N ILE A 66 -13.39 -0.28 -26.90
CA ILE A 66 -13.82 0.03 -25.54
C ILE A 66 -14.91 -0.96 -25.09
N ARG A 67 -15.95 -1.19 -25.90
CA ARG A 67 -17.02 -2.14 -25.55
C ARG A 67 -16.48 -3.55 -25.38
N HIS A 68 -15.54 -3.97 -26.22
CA HIS A 68 -14.93 -5.30 -26.11
C HIS A 68 -14.09 -5.41 -24.83
N GLU A 69 -13.25 -4.41 -24.52
CA GLU A 69 -12.49 -4.34 -23.28
C GLU A 69 -13.42 -4.41 -22.05
N LEU A 70 -14.48 -3.60 -22.03
CA LEU A 70 -15.50 -3.62 -20.97
C LEU A 70 -16.13 -5.01 -20.80
N ALA A 71 -16.48 -5.67 -21.90
CA ALA A 71 -17.09 -7.00 -21.90
C ALA A 71 -16.12 -8.12 -21.49
N THR A 72 -14.81 -7.89 -21.59
CA THR A 72 -13.77 -8.89 -21.31
C THR A 72 -12.96 -8.60 -20.05
N ARG A 73 -13.36 -7.59 -19.26
CA ARG A 73 -12.72 -7.25 -17.98
C ARG A 73 -12.60 -8.49 -17.08
N PRO A 74 -11.51 -8.59 -16.29
CA PRO A 74 -11.40 -9.60 -15.26
C PRO A 74 -12.66 -9.65 -14.39
N LYS A 75 -13.21 -10.87 -14.21
CA LYS A 75 -14.44 -11.08 -13.44
C LYS A 75 -14.46 -10.43 -12.05
N PRO A 76 -13.34 -10.29 -11.32
CA PRO A 76 -13.36 -9.59 -10.03
C PRO A 76 -13.66 -8.08 -10.13
N TYR A 77 -13.46 -7.43 -11.28
CA TYR A 77 -13.54 -5.97 -11.43
C TYR A 77 -14.98 -5.52 -11.70
N THR A 78 -15.84 -5.59 -10.69
CA THR A 78 -17.29 -5.36 -10.83
C THR A 78 -17.81 -4.16 -10.06
N SER A 79 -17.01 -3.56 -9.17
CA SER A 79 -17.47 -2.48 -8.33
C SER A 79 -17.58 -1.14 -9.06
N ASP A 80 -18.68 -0.44 -8.79
CA ASP A 80 -18.91 0.95 -9.20
C ASP A 80 -18.04 1.97 -8.41
N SER A 81 -17.33 1.52 -7.38
CA SER A 81 -16.44 2.36 -6.56
C SER A 81 -15.01 1.79 -6.55
N PRO A 82 -14.26 1.89 -7.66
CA PRO A 82 -12.89 1.39 -7.74
C PRO A 82 -11.93 2.11 -6.76
N ALA A 83 -12.24 3.35 -6.38
CA ALA A 83 -11.51 4.09 -5.35
C ALA A 83 -11.52 3.40 -3.97
N ILE A 84 -12.50 2.52 -3.72
CA ILE A 84 -12.58 1.68 -2.52
C ILE A 84 -12.21 0.25 -2.88
N ASN A 85 -12.88 -0.34 -3.86
CA ASN A 85 -12.88 -1.78 -4.02
C ASN A 85 -11.68 -2.35 -4.78
N ARG A 86 -10.98 -1.53 -5.60
CA ARG A 86 -9.92 -2.03 -6.49
C ARG A 86 -8.84 -2.87 -5.79
N PRO A 87 -8.29 -2.51 -4.61
CA PRO A 87 -7.28 -3.34 -3.93
C PRO A 87 -7.77 -4.76 -3.61
N PHE A 88 -9.05 -4.91 -3.29
CA PHE A 88 -9.62 -6.20 -2.91
C PHE A 88 -9.93 -7.04 -4.17
N GLU A 89 -10.49 -6.42 -5.20
CA GLU A 89 -10.75 -7.07 -6.49
C GLU A 89 -9.46 -7.51 -7.19
N GLU A 90 -8.44 -6.65 -7.18
CA GLU A 90 -7.12 -6.89 -7.77
C GLU A 90 -6.39 -8.01 -7.03
N ALA A 91 -6.47 -8.08 -5.69
CA ALA A 91 -5.89 -9.19 -4.95
C ALA A 91 -6.48 -10.55 -5.35
N ILE A 92 -7.80 -10.64 -5.58
CA ILE A 92 -8.45 -11.88 -6.07
C ILE A 92 -7.91 -12.25 -7.45
N TRP A 93 -7.76 -11.27 -8.34
CA TRP A 93 -7.19 -11.50 -9.67
C TRP A 93 -5.74 -11.95 -9.60
N ILE A 94 -4.90 -11.27 -8.80
CA ILE A 94 -3.50 -11.60 -8.61
C ILE A 94 -3.35 -12.99 -8.01
N GLU A 95 -4.15 -13.37 -7.01
CA GLU A 95 -4.12 -14.70 -6.42
C GLU A 95 -4.45 -15.78 -7.47
N ALA A 96 -5.46 -15.54 -8.32
CA ALA A 96 -5.81 -16.45 -9.41
C ALA A 96 -4.67 -16.60 -10.44
N VAL A 97 -3.93 -15.52 -10.74
CA VAL A 97 -2.76 -15.55 -11.63
C VAL A 97 -1.54 -16.13 -10.93
N ALA A 98 -1.34 -15.88 -9.64
CA ALA A 98 -0.19 -16.36 -8.87
C ALA A 98 -0.29 -17.86 -8.57
N TYR A 99 -1.49 -18.46 -8.60
CA TYR A 99 -1.66 -19.91 -8.41
C TYR A 99 -0.77 -20.78 -9.33
N PRO A 100 -0.55 -20.43 -10.62
CA PRO A 100 0.45 -21.09 -11.47
C PRO A 100 1.88 -20.49 -11.45
N PHE A 101 2.16 -19.36 -10.79
CA PHE A 101 3.45 -18.63 -10.89
C PHE A 101 4.05 -18.28 -9.51
N GLN A 102 5.25 -17.68 -9.49
CA GLN A 102 5.75 -17.05 -8.25
C GLN A 102 4.90 -15.81 -7.94
N PRO A 103 4.56 -15.53 -6.66
CA PRO A 103 3.78 -14.35 -6.31
C PRO A 103 4.50 -13.10 -6.81
N PRO A 104 3.81 -12.21 -7.54
CA PRO A 104 4.45 -11.00 -8.03
C PRO A 104 4.77 -10.03 -6.89
N ASN A 105 6.03 -9.58 -6.84
CA ASN A 105 6.52 -8.63 -5.83
C ASN A 105 5.75 -7.30 -5.82
N TRP A 106 5.12 -6.90 -6.94
CA TRP A 106 4.42 -5.61 -7.07
C TRP A 106 3.12 -5.53 -6.23
N SER A 107 2.59 -6.66 -5.78
CA SER A 107 1.41 -6.73 -4.90
C SER A 107 1.74 -6.61 -3.41
N THR A 108 3.04 -6.71 -3.06
CA THR A 108 3.49 -6.66 -1.67
C THR A 108 3.43 -5.24 -1.11
N SER A 109 3.09 -5.12 0.17
CA SER A 109 3.05 -3.84 0.88
C SER A 109 3.51 -4.01 2.32
N ARG A 110 3.48 -2.93 3.11
CA ARG A 110 3.93 -2.97 4.52
C ARG A 110 3.22 -4.06 5.32
N PHE A 111 1.90 -4.17 5.20
CA PHE A 111 1.09 -5.13 5.97
C PHE A 111 0.54 -6.30 5.14
N SER A 112 0.93 -6.45 3.86
CA SER A 112 0.51 -7.60 3.04
C SER A 112 1.68 -8.21 2.30
N ASP A 113 1.76 -9.54 2.31
CA ASP A 113 2.68 -10.32 1.50
C ASP A 113 2.21 -10.47 0.03
N GLY A 114 1.14 -9.76 -0.35
CA GLY A 114 0.53 -9.80 -1.69
C GLY A 114 -0.58 -10.83 -1.83
N SER A 115 -0.77 -11.72 -0.84
CA SER A 115 -1.83 -12.75 -0.89
C SER A 115 -3.24 -12.24 -0.60
N PHE A 116 -3.39 -10.98 -0.18
CA PHE A 116 -4.67 -10.34 0.07
C PHE A 116 -4.57 -8.82 -0.09
N GLY A 117 -5.71 -8.20 -0.40
CA GLY A 117 -5.82 -6.76 -0.64
C GLY A 117 -5.89 -5.97 0.66
N ILE A 118 -5.19 -4.83 0.69
CA ILE A 118 -5.35 -3.80 1.73
C ILE A 118 -5.61 -2.47 1.05
N TRP A 119 -6.67 -1.78 1.47
CA TRP A 119 -6.88 -0.39 1.11
C TRP A 119 -6.02 0.49 2.02
N TYR A 120 -5.17 1.33 1.42
CA TYR A 120 -4.32 2.27 2.16
C TYR A 120 -4.81 3.70 2.03
N GLY A 121 -4.90 4.37 3.17
CA GLY A 121 -5.11 5.81 3.26
C GLY A 121 -4.32 6.43 4.41
N ALA A 122 -4.44 7.74 4.55
CA ALA A 122 -3.76 8.52 5.58
C ALA A 122 -4.69 9.56 6.22
N ASP A 123 -4.24 10.17 7.30
CA ASP A 123 -4.95 11.26 7.98
C ASP A 123 -4.90 12.60 7.20
N SER A 124 -3.97 12.73 6.27
CA SER A 124 -3.67 13.96 5.55
C SER A 124 -3.18 13.66 4.13
N ILE A 125 -3.37 14.62 3.21
CA ILE A 125 -2.89 14.49 1.83
C ILE A 125 -1.35 14.44 1.84
N GLU A 126 -0.72 15.26 2.65
CA GLU A 126 0.73 15.36 2.86
C GLU A 126 1.32 14.00 3.26
N THR A 127 0.69 13.29 4.20
CA THR A 127 1.13 11.95 4.58
C THR A 127 1.02 10.96 3.42
N THR A 128 -0.05 11.04 2.61
CA THR A 128 -0.12 10.20 1.40
C THR A 128 0.99 10.53 0.42
N VAL A 129 1.44 11.79 0.35
CA VAL A 129 2.51 12.20 -0.57
C VAL A 129 3.82 11.56 -0.16
N HIS A 130 4.23 11.68 1.11
CA HIS A 130 5.46 11.06 1.59
C HIS A 130 5.48 9.54 1.39
N GLU A 131 4.38 8.85 1.68
CA GLU A 131 4.28 7.39 1.47
C GLU A 131 4.34 7.05 -0.03
N THR A 132 3.56 7.72 -0.87
CA THR A 132 3.51 7.40 -2.31
C THR A 132 4.76 7.82 -3.08
N ALA A 133 5.44 8.91 -2.69
CA ALA A 133 6.73 9.30 -3.25
C ALA A 133 7.80 8.26 -2.96
N TRP A 134 7.85 7.76 -1.71
CA TRP A 134 8.77 6.68 -1.34
C TRP A 134 8.52 5.41 -2.17
N HIS A 135 7.27 4.98 -2.29
CA HIS A 135 6.91 3.77 -3.05
C HIS A 135 7.12 3.93 -4.56
N TRP A 136 6.88 5.13 -5.09
CA TRP A 136 7.15 5.41 -6.50
C TRP A 136 8.65 5.32 -6.81
N ARG A 137 9.49 5.94 -5.97
CA ARG A 137 10.94 5.94 -6.18
C ARG A 137 11.60 4.60 -5.89
N ASN A 138 11.33 4.02 -4.71
CA ASN A 138 12.03 2.82 -4.22
C ASN A 138 11.33 1.51 -4.63
N GLY A 139 10.15 1.60 -5.25
CA GLY A 139 9.49 0.51 -5.94
C GLY A 139 9.57 0.74 -7.44
N LEU A 140 8.52 1.29 -8.03
CA LEU A 140 8.34 1.37 -9.49
C LEU A 140 9.56 1.87 -10.26
N LEU A 141 10.14 3.02 -9.88
CA LEU A 141 11.27 3.59 -10.59
C LEU A 141 12.56 2.78 -10.40
N ALA A 142 12.86 2.36 -9.16
CA ALA A 142 14.02 1.52 -8.87
C ALA A 142 13.96 0.17 -9.59
N ASP A 143 12.80 -0.50 -9.55
CA ASP A 143 12.57 -1.79 -10.20
C ASP A 143 12.69 -1.69 -11.73
N ALA A 144 12.27 -0.56 -12.31
CA ALA A 144 12.38 -0.30 -13.74
C ALA A 144 13.75 0.24 -14.18
N GLY A 145 14.65 0.59 -13.25
CA GLY A 145 15.91 1.27 -13.57
C GLY A 145 15.71 2.68 -14.15
N PHE A 146 14.66 3.38 -13.70
CA PHE A 146 14.20 4.67 -14.24
C PHE A 146 14.39 5.80 -13.22
N ASP A 147 15.64 6.11 -12.88
CA ASP A 147 16.01 7.18 -11.92
C ASP A 147 16.43 8.50 -12.60
N ARG A 148 16.09 8.68 -13.89
CA ARG A 148 16.42 9.88 -14.66
C ARG A 148 15.59 11.10 -14.28
N GLU A 149 16.23 12.27 -14.26
CA GLU A 149 15.60 13.57 -14.04
C GLU A 149 14.39 13.80 -14.98
N GLY A 150 13.37 14.50 -14.48
CA GLY A 150 12.22 14.92 -15.27
C GLY A 150 11.15 13.85 -15.51
N VAL A 151 11.31 12.64 -14.97
CA VAL A 151 10.22 11.63 -14.96
C VAL A 151 9.05 12.20 -14.16
N ARG A 152 7.85 12.07 -14.73
CA ARG A 152 6.60 12.58 -14.15
C ARG A 152 5.57 11.47 -13.97
N ILE A 153 4.73 11.62 -12.95
CA ILE A 153 3.54 10.79 -12.78
C ILE A 153 2.38 11.64 -12.26
N GLU A 154 1.21 11.45 -12.84
CA GLU A 154 -0.02 12.10 -12.38
C GLU A 154 -0.75 11.23 -11.37
N ARG A 155 -1.37 11.89 -10.38
CA ARG A 155 -2.06 11.24 -9.29
C ARG A 155 -3.37 11.96 -8.97
N LYS A 156 -4.35 11.19 -8.50
CA LYS A 156 -5.62 11.68 -7.97
C LYS A 156 -5.69 11.35 -6.50
N VAL A 157 -6.05 12.35 -5.71
CA VAL A 157 -6.34 12.18 -4.29
C VAL A 157 -7.85 12.17 -4.08
N VAL A 158 -8.33 11.19 -3.33
CA VAL A 158 -9.73 11.04 -2.95
C VAL A 158 -9.83 11.00 -1.43
N TRP A 159 -10.81 11.70 -0.87
CA TRP A 159 -11.26 11.51 0.50
C TRP A 159 -12.23 10.35 0.53
N VAL A 160 -12.06 9.43 1.48
CA VAL A 160 -12.98 8.31 1.70
C VAL A 160 -13.38 8.31 3.17
N ARG A 161 -14.68 8.25 3.45
CA ARG A 161 -15.19 8.15 4.82
C ARG A 161 -14.87 6.76 5.36
N GLY A 162 -14.19 6.70 6.51
CA GLY A 162 -13.94 5.47 7.26
C GLY A 162 -14.69 5.50 8.60
N ASP A 163 -15.47 4.44 8.85
CA ASP A 163 -16.22 4.22 10.08
C ASP A 163 -15.94 2.81 10.61
N ALA A 164 -15.01 2.68 11.55
CA ALA A 164 -14.54 1.37 12.04
C ALA A 164 -13.82 1.44 13.38
N ALA A 165 -13.85 0.33 14.13
CA ALA A 165 -12.91 0.06 15.20
C ALA A 165 -11.67 -0.66 14.64
N LEU A 166 -10.57 0.07 14.46
CA LEU A 166 -9.32 -0.45 13.88
C LEU A 166 -8.34 -0.89 14.96
N VAL A 167 -7.47 -1.87 14.66
CA VAL A 167 -6.36 -2.21 15.54
C VAL A 167 -5.35 -1.07 15.59
N ASP A 168 -5.09 -0.53 16.78
CA ASP A 168 -4.20 0.61 16.97
C ASP A 168 -2.77 0.19 17.32
N PHE A 169 -1.88 0.30 16.34
CA PHE A 169 -0.47 -0.01 16.50
C PHE A 169 0.38 1.17 16.95
N ARG A 170 -0.16 2.40 16.97
CA ARG A 170 0.61 3.60 17.31
C ARG A 170 1.25 3.54 18.71
N PRO A 171 0.55 3.06 19.77
CA PRO A 171 1.15 2.93 21.11
C PRO A 171 2.26 1.88 21.17
N GLU A 172 2.23 0.90 20.28
CA GLU A 172 3.13 -0.26 20.29
C GLU A 172 4.45 0.02 19.58
N ILE A 173 4.55 1.10 18.79
CA ILE A 173 5.76 1.45 18.04
C ILE A 173 7.00 1.58 18.94
N LYS A 174 6.85 2.15 20.15
CA LYS A 174 7.98 2.26 21.09
C LYS A 174 8.52 0.89 21.51
N ARG A 175 7.62 -0.09 21.61
CA ARG A 175 7.91 -1.45 22.05
C ARG A 175 8.32 -2.35 20.88
N MET A 176 7.78 -2.09 19.69
CA MET A 176 8.06 -2.78 18.44
C MET A 176 8.34 -1.76 17.32
N PRO A 177 9.56 -1.19 17.26
CA PRO A 177 9.93 -0.19 16.25
C PRO A 177 9.77 -0.68 14.81
N GLU A 178 9.80 -1.99 14.61
CA GLU A 178 9.69 -2.60 13.28
C GLU A 178 8.33 -2.40 12.61
N LEU A 179 7.31 -1.95 13.37
CA LEU A 179 6.03 -1.51 12.82
C LEU A 179 6.15 -0.30 11.87
N VAL A 180 7.24 0.46 11.99
CA VAL A 180 7.57 1.63 11.14
C VAL A 180 8.96 1.53 10.54
N HIS A 181 9.50 0.31 10.39
CA HIS A 181 10.82 0.14 9.79
C HIS A 181 10.88 0.79 8.39
N PRO A 182 11.95 1.52 8.03
CA PRO A 182 11.97 2.31 6.82
C PRO A 182 11.91 1.49 5.52
N THR A 183 12.47 0.27 5.48
CA THR A 183 12.56 -0.51 4.23
C THR A 183 12.11 -1.97 4.35
N SER A 184 12.39 -2.64 5.47
CA SER A 184 11.93 -4.01 5.75
C SER A 184 10.48 -4.09 6.21
N TYR A 185 9.72 -5.00 5.60
CA TYR A 185 8.34 -5.34 5.97
C TYR A 185 8.20 -6.72 6.61
N ALA A 186 9.32 -7.37 6.93
CA ALA A 186 9.35 -8.75 7.43
C ALA A 186 8.55 -8.93 8.74
N ALA A 187 8.52 -7.91 9.59
CA ALA A 187 7.78 -7.95 10.85
C ALA A 187 6.28 -7.67 10.66
N THR A 188 5.92 -6.79 9.72
CA THR A 188 4.56 -6.27 9.54
C THR A 188 3.68 -7.14 8.64
N GLN A 189 4.25 -7.86 7.67
CA GLN A 189 3.48 -8.74 6.78
C GLN A 189 2.81 -9.92 7.52
N PRO A 190 3.48 -10.66 8.43
CA PRO A 190 2.82 -11.70 9.22
C PRO A 190 1.70 -11.15 10.12
N ILE A 191 1.86 -9.92 10.63
CA ILE A 191 0.85 -9.24 11.44
C ILE A 191 -0.40 -8.95 10.60
N GLY A 192 -0.23 -8.33 9.43
CA GLY A 192 -1.37 -8.03 8.57
C GLY A 192 -2.06 -9.29 8.04
N LYS A 193 -1.30 -10.34 7.72
CA LYS A 193 -1.85 -11.65 7.37
C LYS A 193 -2.72 -12.24 8.48
N ARG A 194 -2.27 -12.11 9.74
CA ARG A 194 -3.06 -12.52 10.91
C ARG A 194 -4.34 -11.69 11.02
N LEU A 195 -4.26 -10.37 10.90
CA LEU A 195 -5.43 -9.48 10.93
C LEU A 195 -6.47 -9.85 9.87
N HIS A 196 -6.02 -10.08 8.64
CA HIS A 196 -6.88 -10.51 7.53
C HIS A 196 -7.55 -11.85 7.82
N ARG A 197 -6.77 -12.87 8.22
CA ARG A 197 -7.28 -14.20 8.55
C ARG A 197 -8.30 -14.20 9.70
N GLU A 198 -8.08 -13.35 10.70
CA GLU A 198 -8.93 -13.24 11.89
C GLU A 198 -10.13 -12.29 11.70
N GLY A 199 -10.28 -11.68 10.52
CA GLY A 199 -11.46 -10.88 10.16
C GLY A 199 -11.49 -9.49 10.78
N PHE A 200 -10.35 -8.92 11.18
CA PHE A 200 -10.29 -7.54 11.66
C PHE A 200 -10.60 -6.57 10.51
N PRO A 201 -11.32 -5.46 10.77
CA PRO A 201 -11.67 -4.50 9.72
C PRO A 201 -10.46 -3.73 9.17
N GLY A 202 -9.38 -3.64 9.94
CA GLY A 202 -8.14 -2.98 9.55
C GLY A 202 -7.28 -2.56 10.74
N LEU A 203 -6.34 -1.67 10.46
CA LEU A 203 -5.35 -1.16 11.40
C LEU A 203 -5.08 0.34 11.19
N VAL A 204 -4.60 1.00 12.24
CA VAL A 204 -3.97 2.32 12.18
C VAL A 204 -2.55 2.23 12.73
N SER A 205 -1.60 2.89 12.05
CA SER A 205 -0.21 3.00 12.48
C SER A 205 0.33 4.39 12.16
N ARG A 206 1.58 4.69 12.58
CA ARG A 206 2.28 5.87 12.08
C ARG A 206 2.84 5.60 10.68
N SER A 207 2.93 6.67 9.89
CA SER A 207 3.73 6.71 8.68
C SER A 207 5.19 6.38 9.02
N ALA A 208 5.86 5.67 8.12
CA ALA A 208 7.30 5.41 8.25
C ALA A 208 8.13 6.45 7.48
N ARG A 209 7.47 7.50 6.96
CA ARG A 209 8.06 8.53 6.07
C ARG A 209 7.92 9.95 6.60
N CYS A 210 6.95 10.19 7.48
CA CYS A 210 6.67 11.50 8.04
C CYS A 210 5.96 11.37 9.39
N ASP A 211 5.72 12.51 10.05
CA ASP A 211 4.93 12.55 11.28
C ASP A 211 3.43 12.62 10.98
N GLY A 212 2.88 11.49 10.53
CA GLY A 212 1.46 11.34 10.24
C GLY A 212 0.98 9.91 10.47
N HIS A 213 -0.30 9.65 10.23
CA HIS A 213 -0.90 8.33 10.40
C HIS A 213 -1.33 7.69 9.09
N ILE A 214 -1.16 6.37 9.02
CA ILE A 214 -1.63 5.53 7.93
C ILE A 214 -2.69 4.57 8.43
N PHE A 215 -3.61 4.23 7.54
CA PHE A 215 -4.74 3.36 7.77
C PHE A 215 -4.70 2.25 6.74
N GLY A 216 -4.62 1.00 7.21
CA GLY A 216 -4.72 -0.19 6.36
C GLY A 216 -6.07 -0.84 6.60
N ILE A 217 -6.95 -0.79 5.61
CA ILE A 217 -8.32 -1.30 5.71
C ILE A 217 -8.42 -2.63 4.98
N LEU A 218 -8.94 -3.63 5.69
CA LEU A 218 -9.07 -5.02 5.25
C LEU A 218 -10.52 -5.36 4.87
N ASN A 219 -11.49 -4.57 5.34
CA ASN A 219 -12.90 -4.73 5.01
C ASN A 219 -13.38 -3.50 4.22
N PRO A 220 -13.70 -3.60 2.91
CA PRO A 220 -14.23 -2.46 2.16
C PRO A 220 -15.57 -1.94 2.70
N GLY A 221 -16.34 -2.75 3.42
CA GLY A 221 -17.65 -2.38 3.96
C GLY A 221 -17.61 -1.29 5.04
N VAL A 222 -16.42 -0.96 5.57
CA VAL A 222 -16.24 0.17 6.51
C VAL A 222 -15.87 1.48 5.83
N LEU A 223 -15.80 1.48 4.50
CA LEU A 223 -15.45 2.64 3.67
C LEU A 223 -16.65 3.10 2.86
N SER A 224 -16.84 4.41 2.77
CA SER A 224 -17.95 5.00 2.02
C SER A 224 -17.62 6.39 1.48
N ASN A 225 -18.54 6.95 0.69
CA ASN A 225 -18.50 8.33 0.21
C ASN A 225 -17.14 8.80 -0.36
N PRO A 226 -16.61 8.14 -1.42
CA PRO A 226 -15.39 8.61 -2.06
C PRO A 226 -15.63 9.94 -2.78
N VAL A 227 -14.89 10.98 -2.39
CA VAL A 227 -14.98 12.32 -2.98
C VAL A 227 -13.60 12.74 -3.48
N GLN A 228 -13.50 13.19 -4.73
CA GLN A 228 -12.23 13.69 -5.26
C GLN A 228 -11.79 14.94 -4.50
N ALA A 229 -10.54 14.94 -4.02
CA ALA A 229 -9.94 16.05 -3.30
C ALA A 229 -9.17 16.97 -4.26
N CYS A 230 -8.16 16.43 -4.93
CA CYS A 230 -7.31 17.18 -5.86
C CYS A 230 -6.55 16.25 -6.81
N TRP A 231 -5.93 16.86 -7.80
CA TRP A 231 -4.90 16.26 -8.64
C TRP A 231 -3.53 16.64 -8.13
N LEU A 232 -2.56 15.74 -8.28
CA LEU A 232 -1.15 15.97 -7.98
C LEU A 232 -0.31 15.52 -9.17
N SER A 233 0.77 16.24 -9.43
CA SER A 233 1.80 15.86 -10.39
C SER A 233 3.12 15.71 -9.66
N TYR A 234 3.74 14.55 -9.74
CA TYR A 234 5.06 14.30 -9.16
C TYR A 234 6.11 14.42 -10.25
N ARG A 235 7.27 14.98 -9.91
CA ARG A 235 8.41 15.14 -10.80
C ARG A 235 9.68 14.76 -10.06
N LEU A 236 10.51 13.90 -10.65
CA LEU A 236 11.81 13.59 -10.09
C LEU A 236 12.79 14.72 -10.43
N GLU A 237 13.34 15.37 -9.39
CA GLU A 237 14.29 16.48 -9.51
C GLU A 237 15.40 16.36 -8.48
N SER A 238 16.65 16.39 -8.94
CA SER A 238 17.86 16.32 -8.09
C SER A 238 17.82 15.18 -7.07
N GLY A 239 17.29 14.03 -7.48
CA GLY A 239 17.11 12.88 -6.60
C GLY A 239 16.12 13.12 -5.46
N ARG A 240 15.10 13.97 -5.64
CA ARG A 240 13.93 14.16 -4.76
C ARG A 240 12.65 14.18 -5.58
N VAL A 241 11.49 14.07 -4.93
CA VAL A 241 10.20 14.17 -5.60
C VAL A 241 9.59 15.55 -5.33
N ALA A 242 9.59 16.41 -6.35
CA ALA A 242 8.80 17.63 -6.34
C ALA A 242 7.34 17.31 -6.63
N VAL A 243 6.42 17.93 -5.88
CA VAL A 243 4.98 17.66 -5.98
C VAL A 243 4.22 18.95 -6.24
N GLU A 244 3.43 18.94 -7.29
CA GLU A 244 2.65 20.09 -7.77
C GLU A 244 1.15 19.81 -7.63
N LYS A 245 0.37 20.79 -7.15
CA LYS A 245 -1.11 20.76 -7.23
C LYS A 245 -1.60 21.38 -8.54
N GLU A 246 -0.93 22.46 -8.94
CA GLU A 246 -1.11 23.18 -10.19
C GLU A 246 0.16 23.01 -11.03
N THR A 247 0.00 22.67 -12.31
CA THR A 247 1.14 22.35 -13.18
C THR A 247 2.15 23.50 -13.20
N GLY A 248 3.40 23.19 -12.87
CA GLY A 248 4.50 24.16 -12.83
C GLY A 248 4.64 24.96 -11.54
N VAL A 249 3.84 24.68 -10.50
CA VAL A 249 3.95 25.31 -9.17
C VAL A 249 4.17 24.23 -8.11
N ASP A 250 5.39 24.22 -7.56
CA ASP A 250 5.75 23.29 -6.49
C ASP A 250 4.94 23.59 -5.22
N TRP A 251 4.34 22.55 -4.66
CA TRP A 251 3.55 22.61 -3.42
C TRP A 251 4.28 21.92 -2.26
N LEU A 252 4.92 20.77 -2.51
CA LEU A 252 5.61 19.98 -1.49
C LEU A 252 6.82 19.27 -2.09
N GLU A 253 7.88 19.09 -1.32
CA GLU A 253 9.04 18.27 -1.67
C GLU A 253 9.10 17.04 -0.75
N ALA A 254 9.26 15.85 -1.32
CA ALA A 254 9.22 14.56 -0.63
C ALA A 254 10.42 13.65 -0.94
#